data_AF-A0AA88SCS1-F1
#
_entry.id   AF-A0AA88SCS1-F1
#
_cell.length_a   1.000
_cell.length_b   1.000
_cell.length_c   1.000
_cell.angle_alpha   90.00
_cell.angle_beta   90.00
_cell.angle_gamma   90.00
#
_symmetry.space_group_name_H-M   'P 1'
#
loop_
_entity.id
_entity.type
_entity.pdbx_description
1 polymer ?
#
loop_
_entity_poly.entity_id
_entity_poly.type
_entity_poly.pdbx_seq_one_letter_code
_entity_poly.pdbx_strand_id
1 'polypeptide(L)'
;MHTVVPLLLLGLLCSNTQLLSEKMETSSVSNGAGLVYDEKEVTLGPEDLSEMLAAGTKEVHERAENTQFVKDFLRGRIRKELFKLGAVALYYTYSAIEEEIERNKDHPHFAPLYFPAELHRHEALARDLKYFYGPEWQSQVRCSQATQHYVDRIHQVGQEDPVLLVAHAYTRYMGDLSGGQVLKKVAQRALKLPPTGEGLEFYQFDAIHSAKAFKQLYRSRMNELELDMETKKRLVDEAVRAFQFNMEVFEELEEIGKTIQEDVLDAGMPVHGAMGGDISKCPYYAAKMAASGGTAYACQLAMAVLRHPTGQVLFATWFAALAGLAAWYLM
;
A
#
# COMPACT_ATOMS: atom_id res chain seq x y z
N MET A 1 22.65 -4.10 -16.79
CA MET A 1 22.42 -4.12 -15.33
C MET A 1 20.92 -4.00 -15.12
N HIS A 2 20.25 -5.15 -15.03
CA HIS A 2 18.81 -5.26 -14.82
C HIS A 2 18.55 -5.29 -13.31
N THR A 3 17.91 -4.26 -12.79
CA THR A 3 17.46 -4.26 -11.39
C THR A 3 16.00 -4.64 -11.37
N VAL A 4 15.76 -5.86 -10.89
CA VAL A 4 14.46 -6.46 -10.58
C VAL A 4 13.79 -5.67 -9.46
N VAL A 5 12.58 -5.17 -9.69
CA VAL A 5 11.69 -4.64 -8.64
C VAL A 5 10.43 -5.51 -8.67
N PRO A 6 10.17 -6.36 -7.66
CA PRO A 6 9.05 -7.29 -7.71
C PRO A 6 7.71 -6.60 -7.41
N LEU A 7 6.69 -7.03 -8.16
CA LEU A 7 5.28 -6.65 -8.10
C LEU A 7 4.70 -6.84 -6.70
N LEU A 8 3.97 -5.83 -6.21
CA LEU A 8 3.12 -5.93 -5.02
C LEU A 8 1.93 -4.97 -5.17
N LEU A 9 0.75 -5.51 -5.50
CA LEU A 9 -0.55 -4.86 -5.38
C LEU A 9 -1.66 -5.91 -5.23
N LEU A 10 -2.79 -5.44 -4.68
CA LEU A 10 -4.17 -5.95 -4.58
C LEU A 10 -4.55 -7.44 -4.58
N GLY A 11 -3.64 -8.42 -4.56
CA GLY A 11 -4.10 -9.82 -4.54
C GLY A 11 -3.08 -10.92 -4.81
N LEU A 12 -1.77 -10.66 -4.71
CA LEU A 12 -0.73 -11.63 -5.11
C LEU A 12 -0.60 -12.93 -4.28
N LEU A 13 -1.62 -13.34 -3.52
CA LEU A 13 -1.62 -14.61 -2.79
C LEU A 13 -2.95 -15.36 -2.87
N CYS A 14 -3.59 -15.45 -4.04
CA CYS A 14 -4.72 -16.39 -4.21
C CYS A 14 -4.42 -17.63 -5.07
N SER A 15 -3.25 -17.79 -5.72
CA SER A 15 -3.07 -18.98 -6.58
C SER A 15 -1.69 -19.64 -6.66
N ASN A 16 -0.63 -19.15 -5.99
CA ASN A 16 0.74 -19.61 -6.34
C ASN A 16 1.64 -20.07 -5.18
N THR A 17 1.14 -20.20 -3.94
CA THR A 17 2.00 -20.58 -2.80
C THR A 17 2.04 -22.07 -2.47
N GLN A 18 1.20 -22.92 -3.06
CA GLN A 18 1.25 -24.38 -2.82
C GLN A 18 2.29 -25.11 -3.69
N LEU A 19 2.42 -24.75 -4.97
CA LEU A 19 3.30 -25.48 -5.92
C LEU A 19 4.81 -25.28 -5.73
N LEU A 20 5.25 -24.25 -5.00
CA LEU A 20 6.68 -23.98 -4.78
C LEU A 20 7.22 -24.59 -3.48
N SER A 21 6.34 -24.97 -2.53
CA SER A 21 6.75 -25.60 -1.27
C SER A 21 7.17 -27.07 -1.48
N GLU A 22 6.50 -27.79 -2.38
CA GLU A 22 6.79 -29.22 -2.65
C GLU A 22 8.17 -29.49 -3.27
N LYS A 23 8.83 -28.47 -3.86
CA LYS A 23 10.12 -28.66 -4.55
C LYS A 23 11.36 -28.41 -3.69
N MET A 24 11.22 -27.96 -2.44
CA MET A 24 12.37 -27.63 -1.58
C MET A 24 12.57 -28.53 -0.36
N GLU A 25 11.65 -29.43 -0.04
CA GLU A 25 11.76 -30.32 1.13
C GLU A 25 11.75 -31.80 0.74
N THR A 26 12.80 -32.22 0.03
CA THR A 26 13.23 -33.63 0.06
C THR A 26 14.69 -33.71 0.50
N SER A 27 14.93 -33.59 1.81
CA SER A 27 16.09 -34.22 2.44
C SER A 27 15.79 -34.57 3.90
N SER A 28 15.80 -35.87 4.17
CA SER A 28 15.65 -36.57 5.44
C SER A 28 16.41 -35.99 6.65
N VAL A 29 15.81 -36.01 7.85
CA VAL A 29 16.36 -36.65 9.08
C VAL A 29 15.21 -36.99 10.05
N SER A 30 15.21 -38.22 10.57
CA SER A 30 14.33 -38.73 11.63
C SER A 30 14.86 -38.43 13.05
N ASN A 31 13.99 -38.02 13.98
CA ASN A 31 13.82 -38.61 15.33
C ASN A 31 13.09 -37.66 16.29
N GLY A 32 12.15 -38.20 17.07
CA GLY A 32 11.80 -37.67 18.40
C GLY A 32 10.32 -37.37 18.62
N ALA A 33 9.71 -38.10 19.55
CA ALA A 33 8.31 -38.04 19.96
C ALA A 33 7.79 -36.62 20.27
N GLY A 34 6.69 -36.25 19.63
CA GLY A 34 5.90 -35.05 19.91
C GLY A 34 4.46 -35.30 19.48
N LEU A 35 3.51 -34.82 20.28
CA LEU A 35 2.07 -34.92 20.03
C LEU A 35 1.74 -34.43 18.62
N VAL A 36 1.26 -35.33 17.78
CA VAL A 36 0.84 -35.03 16.41
C VAL A 36 -0.48 -34.27 16.50
N TYR A 37 -0.41 -32.94 16.44
CA TYR A 37 -1.51 -32.16 15.89
C TYR A 37 -1.53 -32.47 14.40
N ASP A 38 -2.55 -33.20 13.96
CA ASP A 38 -2.80 -33.52 12.56
C ASP A 38 -3.21 -32.22 11.85
N GLU A 39 -2.21 -31.42 11.43
CA GLU A 39 -2.41 -30.39 10.41
C GLU A 39 -2.75 -31.13 9.11
N LYS A 40 -4.03 -31.49 8.94
CA LYS A 40 -4.52 -31.90 7.64
C LYS A 40 -4.31 -30.73 6.68
N GLU A 41 -3.30 -30.86 5.84
CA GLU A 41 -3.12 -30.01 4.68
C GLU A 41 -4.38 -30.13 3.81
N VAL A 42 -5.24 -29.11 3.87
CA VAL A 42 -6.47 -29.06 3.08
C VAL A 42 -6.06 -29.03 1.62
N THR A 43 -6.22 -30.17 0.94
CA THR A 43 -5.96 -30.28 -0.49
C THR A 43 -7.09 -29.56 -1.22
N LEU A 44 -6.78 -28.41 -1.83
CA LEU A 44 -7.77 -27.60 -2.55
C LEU A 44 -8.10 -28.25 -3.90
N GLY A 45 -9.39 -28.43 -4.16
CA GLY A 45 -9.91 -28.90 -5.43
C GLY A 45 -10.10 -27.77 -6.44
N PRO A 46 -10.02 -28.03 -7.75
CA PRO A 46 -10.25 -27.00 -8.78
C PRO A 46 -11.70 -26.46 -8.79
N GLU A 47 -12.64 -27.18 -8.18
CA GLU A 47 -14.05 -26.78 -8.05
C GLU A 47 -14.35 -26.14 -6.67
N ASP A 48 -13.33 -25.95 -5.84
CA ASP A 48 -13.46 -25.18 -4.60
C ASP A 48 -13.77 -23.72 -4.94
N LEU A 49 -14.73 -23.14 -4.23
CA LEU A 49 -15.17 -21.77 -4.49
C LEU A 49 -14.00 -20.78 -4.42
N SER A 50 -13.07 -20.98 -3.48
CA SER A 50 -11.87 -20.14 -3.36
C SER A 50 -10.99 -20.16 -4.61
N GLU A 51 -10.81 -21.32 -5.23
CA GLU A 51 -9.98 -21.49 -6.43
C GLU A 51 -10.69 -20.97 -7.67
N MET A 52 -12.00 -21.21 -7.76
CA MET A 52 -12.83 -20.66 -8.83
C MET A 52 -12.85 -19.14 -8.83
N LEU A 53 -13.02 -18.50 -7.67
CA LEU A 53 -12.96 -17.05 -7.54
C LEU A 53 -11.58 -16.52 -7.93
N ALA A 54 -10.52 -17.18 -7.46
CA ALA A 54 -9.14 -16.78 -7.79
C ALA A 54 -8.86 -16.86 -9.29
N ALA A 55 -9.25 -17.95 -9.93
CA ALA A 55 -9.04 -18.17 -11.35
C ALA A 55 -9.91 -17.23 -12.20
N GLY A 56 -11.21 -17.11 -11.86
CA GLY A 56 -12.15 -16.31 -12.62
C GLY A 56 -11.93 -14.80 -12.51
N THR A 57 -11.39 -14.32 -11.40
CA THR A 57 -11.09 -12.89 -11.23
C THR A 57 -9.69 -12.47 -11.68
N LYS A 58 -8.86 -13.42 -12.11
CA LYS A 58 -7.45 -13.15 -12.48
C LYS A 58 -7.29 -12.05 -13.52
N GLU A 59 -8.04 -12.11 -14.63
CA GLU A 59 -7.88 -11.13 -15.72
C GLU A 59 -8.29 -9.71 -15.28
N VAL A 60 -9.40 -9.59 -14.55
CA VAL A 60 -9.86 -8.27 -14.08
C VAL A 60 -8.97 -7.73 -12.97
N HIS A 61 -8.39 -8.60 -12.13
CA HIS A 61 -7.36 -8.25 -11.16
C HIS A 61 -6.10 -7.69 -11.85
N GLU A 62 -5.58 -8.38 -12.85
CA GLU A 62 -4.42 -7.92 -13.65
C GLU A 62 -4.70 -6.58 -14.33
N ARG A 63 -5.92 -6.35 -14.85
CA ARG A 63 -6.32 -5.06 -15.43
C ARG A 63 -6.38 -3.95 -14.38
N ALA A 64 -6.99 -4.21 -13.22
CA ALA A 64 -7.10 -3.23 -12.13
C ALA A 64 -5.72 -2.75 -11.65
N GLU A 65 -4.75 -3.66 -11.52
CA GLU A 65 -3.36 -3.33 -11.15
C GLU A 65 -2.64 -2.47 -12.21
N ASN A 66 -3.08 -2.57 -13.46
CA ASN A 66 -2.49 -1.86 -14.58
C ASN A 66 -3.09 -0.50 -14.87
N THR A 67 -4.09 -0.06 -14.09
CA THR A 67 -4.64 1.30 -14.18
C THR A 67 -3.60 2.37 -13.83
N GLN A 68 -3.74 3.55 -14.41
CA GLN A 68 -2.77 4.63 -14.22
C GLN A 68 -2.81 5.15 -12.78
N PHE A 69 -4.01 5.30 -12.20
CA PHE A 69 -4.21 5.62 -10.79
C PHE A 69 -3.40 4.73 -9.85
N VAL A 70 -3.50 3.41 -10.01
CA VAL A 70 -2.82 2.42 -9.16
C VAL A 70 -1.30 2.46 -9.34
N LYS A 71 -0.82 2.61 -10.58
CA LYS A 71 0.61 2.78 -10.89
C LYS A 71 1.20 4.03 -10.25
N ASP A 72 0.48 5.15 -10.29
CA ASP A 72 0.93 6.41 -9.69
C ASP A 72 0.89 6.35 -8.17
N PHE A 73 -0.13 5.71 -7.58
CA PHE A 73 -0.19 5.44 -6.15
C PHE A 73 1.09 4.75 -5.69
N LEU A 74 1.45 3.61 -6.29
CA LEU A 74 2.64 2.84 -5.89
C LEU A 74 3.96 3.60 -6.01
N ARG A 75 4.05 4.49 -7.00
CA ARG A 75 5.22 5.37 -7.18
C ARG A 75 5.26 6.48 -6.13
N GLY A 76 4.27 6.57 -5.25
CA GLY A 76 4.11 7.63 -4.25
C GLY A 76 3.64 8.94 -4.87
N ARG A 77 3.11 8.92 -6.10
CA ARG A 77 2.59 10.09 -6.82
C ARG A 77 1.10 10.23 -6.53
N ILE A 78 0.74 10.38 -5.27
CA ILE A 78 -0.64 10.57 -4.86
C ILE A 78 -0.81 11.92 -4.15
N ARG A 79 -1.82 12.67 -4.58
CA ARG A 79 -2.23 13.92 -3.94
C ARG A 79 -3.12 13.62 -2.75
N LYS A 80 -2.98 14.42 -1.68
CA LYS A 80 -3.74 14.25 -0.44
C LYS A 80 -5.24 14.33 -0.68
N GLU A 81 -5.71 15.32 -1.44
CA GLU A 81 -7.14 15.45 -1.76
C GLU A 81 -7.69 14.24 -2.51
N LEU A 82 -6.91 13.67 -3.44
CA LEU A 82 -7.33 12.47 -4.16
C LEU A 82 -7.36 11.23 -3.25
N PHE A 83 -6.40 11.10 -2.33
CA PHE A 83 -6.42 10.04 -1.32
C PHE A 83 -7.65 10.15 -0.41
N LYS A 84 -8.01 11.38 0.01
CA LYS A 84 -9.21 11.64 0.81
C LYS A 84 -10.48 11.22 0.09
N LEU A 85 -10.61 11.50 -1.21
CA LEU A 85 -11.77 11.07 -2.00
C LEU A 85 -11.83 9.54 -2.12
N GLY A 86 -10.68 8.87 -2.29
CA GLY A 86 -10.61 7.41 -2.24
C GLY A 86 -11.07 6.84 -0.89
N ALA A 87 -10.66 7.46 0.23
CA ALA A 87 -11.13 7.06 1.56
C ALA A 87 -12.65 7.26 1.74
N VAL A 88 -13.23 8.31 1.15
CA VAL A 88 -14.68 8.53 1.13
C VAL A 88 -15.40 7.43 0.35
N ALA A 89 -14.90 7.08 -0.84
CA ALA A 89 -15.47 6.00 -1.65
C ALA A 89 -15.45 4.65 -0.89
N LEU A 90 -14.33 4.34 -0.23
CA LEU A 90 -14.21 3.18 0.65
C LEU A 90 -15.20 3.24 1.81
N TYR A 91 -15.34 4.38 2.50
CA TYR A 91 -16.28 4.52 3.61
C TYR A 91 -17.71 4.13 3.20
N TYR A 92 -18.23 4.69 2.11
CA TYR A 92 -19.58 4.35 1.64
C TYR A 92 -19.69 2.88 1.19
N THR A 93 -18.69 2.38 0.45
CA THR A 93 -18.67 0.98 -0.01
C THR A 93 -18.69 -0.01 1.15
N TYR A 94 -17.82 0.16 2.15
CA TYR A 94 -17.76 -0.75 3.30
C TYR A 94 -18.95 -0.57 4.23
N SER A 95 -19.52 0.64 4.33
CA SER A 95 -20.78 0.83 5.07
C SER A 95 -21.90 -0.03 4.47
N ALA A 96 -22.04 -0.05 3.15
CA ALA A 96 -23.03 -0.87 2.46
C ALA A 96 -22.73 -2.38 2.62
N ILE A 97 -21.47 -2.80 2.43
CA ILE A 97 -21.09 -4.21 2.60
C ILE A 97 -21.39 -4.66 4.02
N GLU A 98 -20.99 -3.89 5.03
CA GLU A 98 -21.10 -4.28 6.44
C GLU A 98 -22.54 -4.21 6.95
N GLU A 99 -23.36 -3.28 6.43
CA GLU A 99 -24.81 -3.29 6.67
C GLU A 99 -25.46 -4.58 6.15
N GLU A 100 -25.15 -4.96 4.91
CA GLU A 100 -25.73 -6.16 4.30
C GLU A 100 -25.15 -7.46 4.89
N ILE A 101 -23.91 -7.44 5.40
CA ILE A 101 -23.35 -8.53 6.21
C ILE A 101 -24.13 -8.67 7.51
N GLU A 102 -24.38 -7.57 8.24
CA GLU A 102 -25.16 -7.62 9.47
C GLU A 102 -26.60 -8.09 9.24
N ARG A 103 -27.22 -7.71 8.11
CA ARG A 103 -28.54 -8.20 7.71
C ARG A 103 -28.55 -9.72 7.50
N ASN A 104 -27.47 -10.27 6.95
CA ASN A 104 -27.38 -11.65 6.51
C ASN A 104 -26.48 -12.54 7.39
N LYS A 105 -26.09 -12.08 8.59
CA LYS A 105 -25.13 -12.79 9.45
C LYS A 105 -25.55 -14.20 9.87
N ASP A 106 -26.86 -14.44 9.98
CA ASP A 106 -27.43 -15.74 10.32
C ASP A 106 -27.85 -16.55 9.07
N HIS A 107 -27.72 -15.98 7.87
CA HIS A 107 -28.09 -16.65 6.62
C HIS A 107 -27.08 -17.77 6.31
N PRO A 108 -27.51 -19.02 6.02
CA PRO A 108 -26.61 -20.16 5.89
C PRO A 108 -25.54 -19.98 4.80
N HIS A 109 -25.86 -19.26 3.73
CA HIS A 109 -24.91 -18.99 2.64
C HIS A 109 -23.87 -17.89 2.95
N PHE A 110 -23.94 -17.22 4.10
CA PHE A 110 -22.99 -16.18 4.49
C PHE A 110 -22.40 -16.37 5.88
N ALA A 111 -23.16 -16.92 6.84
CA ALA A 111 -22.76 -17.06 8.24
C ALA A 111 -21.33 -17.61 8.49
N PRO A 112 -20.81 -18.59 7.71
CA PRO A 112 -19.42 -19.06 7.87
C PRO A 112 -18.34 -17.99 7.63
N LEU A 113 -18.69 -16.88 6.98
CA LEU A 113 -17.80 -15.76 6.64
C LEU A 113 -18.02 -14.53 7.53
N TYR A 114 -18.84 -14.63 8.57
CA TYR A 114 -19.12 -13.54 9.48
C TYR A 114 -17.96 -13.33 10.48
N PHE A 115 -17.04 -12.43 10.13
CA PHE A 115 -15.85 -12.06 10.94
C PHE A 115 -15.80 -10.55 11.23
N PRO A 116 -16.76 -10.00 11.98
CA PRO A 116 -16.87 -8.55 12.15
C PRO A 116 -15.68 -7.95 12.91
N ALA A 117 -15.20 -8.60 13.96
CA ALA A 117 -14.09 -8.10 14.78
C ALA A 117 -12.78 -8.05 13.98
N GLU A 118 -12.59 -9.00 13.08
CA GLU A 118 -11.39 -9.16 12.29
C GLU A 118 -11.42 -8.31 11.02
N LEU A 119 -12.56 -8.23 10.33
CA LEU A 119 -12.64 -7.69 8.97
C LEU A 119 -13.36 -6.35 8.85
N HIS A 120 -14.31 -5.98 9.70
CA HIS A 120 -15.09 -4.75 9.48
C HIS A 120 -14.19 -3.51 9.50
N ARG A 121 -14.39 -2.60 8.53
CA ARG A 121 -13.59 -1.42 8.25
C ARG A 121 -14.35 -0.12 8.47
N HIS A 122 -15.69 -0.15 8.59
CA HIS A 122 -16.52 1.07 8.72
C HIS A 122 -15.99 2.03 9.80
N GLU A 123 -15.75 1.52 11.01
CA GLU A 123 -15.25 2.31 12.14
C GLU A 123 -13.85 2.86 11.90
N ALA A 124 -12.96 2.08 11.28
CA ALA A 124 -11.61 2.53 10.95
C ALA A 124 -11.63 3.63 9.88
N LEU A 125 -12.48 3.48 8.85
CA LEU A 125 -12.69 4.49 7.82
C LEU A 125 -13.32 5.77 8.38
N ALA A 126 -14.27 5.67 9.31
CA ALA A 126 -14.83 6.83 9.98
C ALA A 126 -13.77 7.62 10.76
N ARG A 127 -12.82 6.94 11.42
CA ARG A 127 -11.69 7.60 12.10
C ARG A 127 -10.71 8.23 11.11
N ASP A 128 -10.41 7.56 10.00
CA ASP A 128 -9.60 8.12 8.93
C ASP A 128 -10.24 9.38 8.32
N LEU A 129 -11.54 9.35 8.05
CA LEU A 129 -12.26 10.52 7.54
C LEU A 129 -12.30 11.66 8.57
N LYS A 130 -12.49 11.36 9.85
CA LYS A 130 -12.39 12.36 10.92
C LYS A 130 -10.99 12.99 10.99
N TYR A 131 -9.93 12.21 10.77
CA TYR A 131 -8.56 12.72 10.70
C TYR A 131 -8.39 13.70 9.51
N PHE A 132 -8.93 13.37 8.35
CA PHE A 132 -8.75 14.18 7.14
C PHE A 132 -9.65 15.41 7.02
N TYR A 133 -10.89 15.34 7.51
CA TYR A 133 -11.92 16.37 7.34
C TYR A 133 -12.35 17.02 8.66
N GLY A 134 -11.84 16.56 9.80
CA GLY A 134 -12.17 17.06 11.12
C GLY A 134 -13.44 16.45 11.73
N PRO A 135 -13.90 16.95 12.90
CA PRO A 135 -15.04 16.39 13.63
C PRO A 135 -16.35 16.36 12.84
N GLU A 136 -16.57 17.33 11.96
CA GLU A 136 -17.79 17.50 11.16
C GLU A 136 -17.71 16.82 9.79
N TRP A 137 -16.87 15.79 9.64
CA TRP A 137 -16.57 15.17 8.35
C TRP A 137 -17.81 14.63 7.64
N GLN A 138 -18.79 14.08 8.37
CA GLN A 138 -20.02 13.53 7.79
C GLN A 138 -20.79 14.58 6.96
N SER A 139 -20.77 15.84 7.40
CA SER A 139 -21.45 16.94 6.70
C SER A 139 -20.72 17.38 5.43
N GLN A 140 -19.42 17.07 5.31
CA GLN A 140 -18.54 17.51 4.22
C GLN A 140 -18.40 16.47 3.10
N VAL A 141 -18.43 15.18 3.43
CA VAL A 141 -18.21 14.12 2.45
C VAL A 141 -19.50 13.73 1.74
N ARG A 142 -19.41 13.36 0.46
CA ARG A 142 -20.55 12.90 -0.35
C ARG A 142 -20.16 11.64 -1.11
N CYS A 143 -21.12 10.73 -1.26
CA CYS A 143 -20.96 9.56 -2.11
C CYS A 143 -20.87 10.04 -3.57
N SER A 144 -19.85 9.59 -4.30
CA SER A 144 -19.71 9.92 -5.72
C SER A 144 -20.63 9.05 -6.57
N GLN A 145 -20.77 9.36 -7.86
CA GLN A 145 -21.70 8.62 -8.71
C GLN A 145 -21.23 7.17 -8.91
N ALA A 146 -19.95 6.95 -9.22
CA ALA A 146 -19.41 5.60 -9.37
C ALA A 146 -19.49 4.80 -8.06
N THR A 147 -19.21 5.45 -6.92
CA THR A 147 -19.36 4.80 -5.60
C THR A 147 -20.82 4.44 -5.33
N GLN A 148 -21.76 5.32 -5.66
CA GLN A 148 -23.18 5.08 -5.45
C GLN A 148 -23.68 3.88 -6.26
N HIS A 149 -23.26 3.75 -7.52
CA HIS A 149 -23.59 2.57 -8.33
C HIS A 149 -23.12 1.27 -7.65
N TYR A 150 -21.93 1.28 -7.04
CA TYR A 150 -21.44 0.10 -6.34
C TYR A 150 -22.25 -0.19 -5.06
N VAL A 151 -22.51 0.85 -4.27
CA VAL A 151 -23.36 0.78 -3.06
C VAL A 151 -24.73 0.22 -3.38
N ASP A 152 -25.37 0.70 -4.45
CA ASP A 152 -26.69 0.25 -4.90
C ASP A 152 -26.68 -1.24 -5.22
N ARG A 153 -25.63 -1.73 -5.91
CA ARG A 153 -25.50 -3.16 -6.20
C ARG A 153 -25.30 -4.00 -4.95
N ILE A 154 -24.50 -3.52 -4.00
CA ILE A 154 -24.27 -4.23 -2.73
C ILE A 154 -25.58 -4.39 -1.96
N HIS A 155 -26.38 -3.32 -1.83
CA HIS A 155 -27.70 -3.38 -1.20
C HIS A 155 -28.65 -4.31 -1.96
N GLN A 156 -28.67 -4.24 -3.30
CA GLN A 156 -29.49 -5.12 -4.11
C GLN A 156 -29.16 -6.59 -3.83
N VAL A 157 -27.88 -6.97 -3.87
CA VAL A 157 -27.42 -8.34 -3.63
C VAL A 157 -27.73 -8.78 -2.20
N GLY A 158 -27.44 -7.94 -1.20
CA GLY A 158 -27.70 -8.25 0.20
C GLY A 158 -29.20 -8.45 0.52
N GLN A 159 -30.09 -7.82 -0.23
CA GLN A 159 -31.54 -7.89 -0.01
C GLN A 159 -32.22 -8.96 -0.86
N GLU A 160 -31.80 -9.14 -2.11
CA GLU A 160 -32.47 -10.00 -3.09
C GLU A 160 -31.81 -11.37 -3.25
N ASP A 161 -30.48 -11.46 -3.09
CA ASP A 161 -29.72 -12.68 -3.38
C ASP A 161 -28.47 -12.82 -2.47
N PRO A 162 -28.65 -13.07 -1.16
CA PRO A 162 -27.58 -12.97 -0.16
C PRO A 162 -26.36 -13.85 -0.40
N VAL A 163 -26.49 -14.94 -1.18
CA VAL A 163 -25.34 -15.79 -1.51
C VAL A 163 -24.29 -14.99 -2.29
N LEU A 164 -24.70 -14.07 -3.17
CA LEU A 164 -23.78 -13.26 -3.97
C LEU A 164 -23.00 -12.23 -3.13
N LEU A 165 -23.42 -11.95 -1.90
CA LEU A 165 -22.70 -11.06 -0.98
C LEU A 165 -21.28 -11.58 -0.69
N VAL A 166 -21.09 -12.91 -0.73
CA VAL A 166 -19.78 -13.55 -0.61
C VAL A 166 -18.78 -13.02 -1.63
N ALA A 167 -19.21 -12.73 -2.87
CA ALA A 167 -18.35 -12.21 -3.92
C ALA A 167 -17.81 -10.80 -3.61
N HIS A 168 -18.64 -9.93 -3.02
CA HIS A 168 -18.25 -8.58 -2.62
C HIS A 168 -17.30 -8.59 -1.43
N ALA A 169 -17.63 -9.38 -0.39
CA ALA A 169 -16.80 -9.56 0.79
C ALA A 169 -15.43 -10.16 0.42
N TYR A 170 -15.40 -11.19 -0.43
CA TYR A 170 -14.17 -11.78 -0.96
C TYR A 170 -13.31 -10.74 -1.68
N THR A 171 -13.89 -10.05 -2.67
CA THR A 171 -13.17 -9.09 -3.51
C THR A 171 -12.50 -7.99 -2.68
N ARG A 172 -13.19 -7.47 -1.67
CA ARG A 172 -12.69 -6.41 -0.81
C ARG A 172 -11.73 -6.91 0.26
N TYR A 173 -12.18 -7.77 1.18
CA TYR A 173 -11.38 -8.15 2.35
C TYR A 173 -10.13 -8.96 1.98
N MET A 174 -10.20 -9.86 1.00
CA MET A 174 -9.00 -10.62 0.57
C MET A 174 -7.98 -9.72 -0.14
N GLY A 175 -8.45 -8.69 -0.85
CA GLY A 175 -7.62 -7.65 -1.43
C GLY A 175 -6.87 -6.84 -0.37
N ASP A 176 -7.59 -6.38 0.67
CA ASP A 176 -7.02 -5.60 1.76
C ASP A 176 -5.93 -6.36 2.52
N LEU A 177 -6.17 -7.64 2.82
CA LEU A 177 -5.23 -8.52 3.52
C LEU A 177 -4.02 -8.93 2.65
N SER A 178 -4.03 -8.64 1.35
CA SER A 178 -2.95 -9.00 0.43
C SER A 178 -2.08 -7.79 0.07
N GLY A 179 -2.69 -6.66 -0.29
CA GLY A 179 -1.99 -5.45 -0.73
C GLY A 179 -1.96 -4.31 0.30
N GLY A 180 -2.83 -4.34 1.32
CA GLY A 180 -3.09 -3.20 2.20
C GLY A 180 -1.85 -2.70 2.94
N GLN A 181 -0.96 -3.58 3.37
CA GLN A 181 0.26 -3.17 4.08
C GLN A 181 1.26 -2.42 3.18
N VAL A 182 1.29 -2.75 1.90
CA VAL A 182 2.12 -2.02 0.92
C VAL A 182 1.52 -0.65 0.67
N LEU A 183 0.20 -0.58 0.46
CA LEU A 183 -0.51 0.66 0.25
C LEU A 183 -0.40 1.60 1.45
N LYS A 184 -0.52 1.07 2.68
CA LYS A 184 -0.30 1.81 3.93
C LYS A 184 1.06 2.50 3.93
N LYS A 185 2.14 1.76 3.67
CA LYS A 185 3.52 2.30 3.68
C LYS A 185 3.72 3.36 2.60
N VAL A 186 3.17 3.15 1.42
CA VAL A 186 3.26 4.09 0.31
C VAL A 186 2.50 5.38 0.63
N ALA A 187 1.25 5.29 1.08
CA ALA A 187 0.45 6.44 1.48
C ALA A 187 1.09 7.21 2.63
N GLN A 188 1.58 6.50 3.66
CA GLN A 188 2.26 7.11 4.80
C GLN A 188 3.44 7.97 4.37
N ARG A 189 4.30 7.42 3.49
CA ARG A 189 5.47 8.14 2.97
C ARG A 189 5.07 9.30 2.06
N ALA A 190 4.18 9.05 1.10
CA ALA A 190 3.80 10.03 0.08
C ALA A 190 3.07 11.25 0.68
N LEU A 191 2.18 11.00 1.65
CA LEU A 191 1.34 12.02 2.27
C LEU A 191 1.91 12.54 3.60
N LYS A 192 3.10 12.09 4.01
CA LYS A 192 3.77 12.46 5.26
C LYS A 192 2.88 12.25 6.48
N LEU A 193 2.15 11.14 6.53
CA LEU A 193 1.24 10.80 7.63
C LEU A 193 2.02 10.30 8.85
N PRO A 194 1.48 10.48 10.07
CA PRO A 194 2.22 10.19 11.29
C PRO A 194 2.52 8.69 11.44
N PRO A 195 3.60 8.32 12.16
CA PRO A 195 3.96 6.93 12.42
C PRO A 195 2.98 6.19 13.32
N THR A 196 2.15 6.94 14.06
CA THR A 196 1.06 6.44 14.92
C THR A 196 -0.05 5.74 14.15
N GLY A 197 -0.18 6.01 12.85
CA GLY A 197 -1.15 5.36 11.96
C GLY A 197 -2.48 6.10 11.77
N GLU A 198 -2.64 7.27 12.37
CA GLU A 198 -3.80 8.15 12.16
C GLU A 198 -3.94 8.51 10.66
N GLY A 199 -5.16 8.39 10.13
CA GLY A 199 -5.44 8.57 8.70
C GLY A 199 -5.11 7.36 7.81
N LEU A 200 -4.71 6.23 8.42
CA LEU A 200 -4.44 4.95 7.75
C LEU A 200 -4.97 3.74 8.55
N GLU A 201 -5.94 3.95 9.44
CA GLU A 201 -6.53 2.90 10.27
C GLU A 201 -7.25 1.84 9.45
N PHE A 202 -7.81 2.19 8.28
CA PHE A 202 -8.39 1.24 7.32
C PHE A 202 -7.46 0.05 7.03
N TYR A 203 -6.15 0.31 6.92
CA TYR A 203 -5.14 -0.71 6.60
C TYR A 203 -4.64 -1.50 7.83
N GLN A 204 -5.26 -1.32 9.01
CA GLN A 204 -4.83 -1.94 10.26
C GLN A 204 -5.87 -2.96 10.72
N PHE A 205 -5.44 -4.21 10.91
CA PHE A 205 -6.30 -5.33 11.27
C PHE A 205 -5.88 -5.87 12.64
N ASP A 206 -6.24 -5.16 13.71
CA ASP A 206 -5.71 -5.42 15.06
C ASP A 206 -6.09 -6.80 15.61
N ALA A 207 -7.25 -7.32 15.20
CA ALA A 207 -7.72 -8.66 15.56
C ALA A 207 -7.14 -9.79 14.67
N ILE A 208 -6.27 -9.48 13.70
CA ILE A 208 -5.62 -10.47 12.82
C ILE A 208 -4.11 -10.49 13.08
N HIS A 209 -3.63 -11.53 13.76
CA HIS A 209 -2.19 -11.71 14.02
C HIS A 209 -1.38 -12.11 12.77
N SER A 210 -1.97 -12.91 11.88
CA SER A 210 -1.32 -13.38 10.65
C SER A 210 -2.29 -13.28 9.47
N ALA A 211 -2.05 -12.30 8.60
CA ALA A 211 -2.84 -12.13 7.37
C ALA A 211 -2.78 -13.36 6.45
N LYS A 212 -1.65 -14.10 6.45
CA LYS A 212 -1.54 -15.36 5.69
C LYS A 212 -2.49 -16.42 6.24
N ALA A 213 -2.43 -16.68 7.54
CA ALA A 213 -3.25 -17.71 8.19
C ALA A 213 -4.75 -17.35 8.10
N PHE A 214 -5.09 -16.08 8.31
CA PHE A 214 -6.49 -15.64 8.23
C PHE A 214 -7.05 -15.78 6.81
N LYS A 215 -6.28 -15.47 5.76
CA LYS A 215 -6.72 -15.72 4.39
C LYS A 215 -6.91 -17.20 4.08
N GLN A 216 -6.09 -18.09 4.65
CA GLN A 216 -6.28 -19.54 4.52
C GLN A 216 -7.56 -20.00 5.22
N LEU A 217 -7.80 -19.52 6.44
CA LEU A 217 -9.05 -19.75 7.17
C LEU A 217 -10.27 -19.28 6.36
N TYR A 218 -10.23 -18.04 5.85
CA TYR A 218 -11.34 -17.46 5.08
C TYR A 218 -11.65 -18.30 3.83
N ARG A 219 -10.62 -18.78 3.10
CA ARG A 219 -10.80 -19.69 1.98
C ARG A 219 -11.43 -21.02 2.38
N SER A 220 -10.96 -21.62 3.48
CA SER A 220 -11.57 -22.83 4.03
C SER A 220 -13.05 -22.63 4.31
N ARG A 221 -13.43 -21.51 4.95
CA ARG A 221 -14.84 -21.19 5.24
C ARG A 221 -15.68 -20.95 4.00
N MET A 222 -15.13 -20.34 2.95
CA MET A 222 -15.83 -20.22 1.66
C MET A 222 -16.09 -21.58 1.03
N ASN A 223 -15.14 -22.52 1.18
CA ASN A 223 -15.26 -23.86 0.60
C ASN A 223 -16.22 -24.77 1.39
N GLU A 224 -16.56 -24.41 2.63
CA GLU A 224 -17.58 -25.08 3.45
C GLU A 224 -19.02 -24.71 3.03
N LEU A 225 -19.21 -23.70 2.17
CA LEU A 225 -20.54 -23.33 1.69
C LEU A 225 -21.09 -24.42 0.75
N GLU A 226 -22.23 -25.01 1.14
CA GLU A 226 -22.94 -26.00 0.33
C GLU A 226 -23.64 -25.34 -0.87
N LEU A 227 -22.90 -25.18 -1.98
CA LEU A 227 -23.36 -24.50 -3.18
C LEU A 227 -23.31 -25.42 -4.40
N ASP A 228 -24.35 -25.35 -5.22
CA ASP A 228 -24.32 -25.98 -6.54
C ASP A 228 -23.38 -25.25 -7.52
N MET A 229 -23.10 -25.92 -8.63
CA MET A 229 -22.14 -25.45 -9.62
C MET A 229 -22.65 -24.22 -10.39
N GLU A 230 -23.96 -24.01 -10.46
CA GLU A 230 -24.55 -22.81 -11.07
C GLU A 230 -24.33 -21.58 -10.18
N THR A 231 -24.56 -21.73 -8.88
CA THR A 231 -24.38 -20.69 -7.87
C THR A 231 -22.92 -20.29 -7.74
N LYS A 232 -21.99 -21.25 -7.76
CA LYS A 232 -20.54 -20.96 -7.78
C LYS A 232 -20.14 -20.14 -9.02
N LYS A 233 -20.71 -20.41 -10.19
CA LYS A 233 -20.43 -19.60 -11.41
C LYS A 233 -20.98 -18.19 -11.27
N ARG A 234 -22.22 -18.04 -10.79
CA ARG A 234 -22.82 -16.72 -10.52
C ARG A 234 -21.98 -15.90 -9.52
N LEU A 235 -21.40 -16.55 -8.51
CA LEU A 235 -20.47 -15.93 -7.57
C LEU A 235 -19.19 -15.42 -8.25
N VAL A 236 -18.62 -16.20 -9.16
CA VAL A 236 -17.46 -15.77 -9.94
C VAL A 236 -17.80 -14.57 -10.83
N ASP A 237 -18.94 -14.62 -11.52
CA ASP A 237 -19.42 -13.52 -12.36
C ASP A 237 -19.66 -12.24 -11.53
N GLU A 238 -20.27 -12.38 -10.35
CA GLU A 238 -20.48 -11.24 -9.44
C GLU A 238 -19.17 -10.71 -8.88
N ALA A 239 -18.17 -11.57 -8.61
CA ALA A 239 -16.85 -11.12 -8.17
C ALA A 239 -16.16 -10.31 -9.27
N VAL A 240 -16.24 -10.77 -10.53
CA VAL A 240 -15.75 -10.00 -11.69
C VAL A 240 -16.47 -8.64 -11.77
N ARG A 241 -17.78 -8.61 -11.54
CA ARG A 241 -18.56 -7.36 -11.51
C ARG A 241 -18.14 -6.44 -10.35
N ALA A 242 -17.87 -6.99 -9.17
CA ALA A 242 -17.34 -6.25 -8.02
C ALA A 242 -16.00 -5.59 -8.37
N PHE A 243 -15.11 -6.28 -9.08
CA PHE A 243 -13.88 -5.66 -9.59
C PHE A 243 -14.15 -4.54 -10.59
N GLN A 244 -15.14 -4.69 -11.49
CA GLN A 244 -15.52 -3.63 -12.45
C GLN A 244 -16.00 -2.36 -11.74
N PHE A 245 -16.83 -2.48 -10.70
CA PHE A 245 -17.22 -1.31 -9.89
C PHE A 245 -16.03 -0.62 -9.24
N ASN A 246 -15.03 -1.38 -8.75
CA ASN A 246 -13.80 -0.78 -8.22
C ASN A 246 -13.02 -0.03 -9.32
N MET A 247 -12.99 -0.56 -10.55
CA MET A 247 -12.36 0.13 -11.68
C MET A 247 -13.10 1.42 -12.04
N GLU A 248 -14.44 1.42 -12.07
CA GLU A 248 -15.25 2.63 -12.30
C GLU A 248 -14.96 3.73 -11.27
N VAL A 249 -14.83 3.35 -10.00
CA VAL A 249 -14.43 4.29 -8.93
C VAL A 249 -13.01 4.82 -9.16
N PHE A 250 -12.05 3.98 -9.55
CA PHE A 250 -10.68 4.44 -9.83
C PHE A 250 -10.63 5.37 -11.06
N GLU A 251 -11.42 5.09 -12.09
CA GLU A 251 -11.53 5.93 -13.28
C GLU A 251 -12.14 7.30 -12.94
N GLU A 252 -13.23 7.33 -12.15
CA GLU A 252 -13.83 8.58 -11.67
C GLU A 252 -12.84 9.41 -10.85
N LEU A 253 -12.10 8.76 -9.93
CA LEU A 253 -11.04 9.41 -9.15
C LEU A 253 -9.90 9.91 -10.04
N GLU A 254 -9.50 9.17 -11.06
CA GLU A 254 -8.48 9.60 -12.02
C GLU A 254 -8.92 10.87 -12.77
N GLU A 255 -10.18 10.92 -13.25
CA GLU A 255 -10.74 12.11 -13.91
C GLU A 255 -10.82 13.31 -12.96
N ILE A 256 -11.33 13.13 -11.73
CA ILE A 256 -11.34 14.19 -10.71
C ILE A 256 -9.90 14.66 -10.45
N GLY A 257 -8.96 13.72 -10.36
CA GLY A 257 -7.55 13.98 -10.22
C GLY A 257 -7.03 14.95 -11.28
N LYS A 258 -7.42 14.82 -12.55
CA LYS A 258 -6.94 15.74 -13.60
C LYS A 258 -7.33 17.20 -13.35
N THR A 259 -8.38 17.44 -12.56
CA THR A 259 -8.90 18.78 -12.24
C THR A 259 -8.34 19.38 -10.96
N ILE A 260 -7.83 18.56 -10.04
CA ILE A 260 -7.22 19.03 -8.80
C ILE A 260 -5.90 19.73 -9.17
N GLN A 261 -5.76 21.03 -8.86
CA GLN A 261 -4.48 21.72 -9.03
C GLN A 261 -3.39 21.02 -8.21
N GLU A 262 -2.15 21.00 -8.69
CA GLU A 262 -1.04 20.55 -7.86
C GLU A 262 -1.03 21.43 -6.61
N ASP A 263 -1.33 20.84 -5.45
CA ASP A 263 -0.90 21.43 -4.20
C ASP A 263 0.62 21.49 -4.29
N VAL A 264 1.11 22.66 -4.66
CA VAL A 264 2.50 23.04 -4.53
C VAL A 264 2.78 22.91 -3.03
N LEU A 265 3.29 21.75 -2.63
CA LEU A 265 3.88 21.53 -1.32
C LEU A 265 5.11 22.43 -1.26
N ASP A 266 4.88 23.67 -0.86
CA ASP A 266 5.88 24.70 -0.57
C ASP A 266 6.96 24.84 -1.66
N ALA A 267 6.57 25.37 -2.82
CA ALA A 267 7.48 26.27 -3.52
C ALA A 267 7.57 27.50 -2.62
N GLY A 268 8.67 27.60 -1.89
CA GLY A 268 9.01 28.79 -1.13
C GLY A 268 8.74 30.03 -1.98
N MET A 269 7.94 30.92 -1.41
CA MET A 269 7.50 32.22 -1.91
C MET A 269 8.31 32.78 -3.10
N PRO A 270 7.69 33.08 -4.24
CA PRO A 270 8.33 33.86 -5.30
C PRO A 270 8.37 35.33 -4.86
N VAL A 271 9.40 35.72 -4.12
CA VAL A 271 9.70 37.15 -3.92
C VAL A 271 10.60 37.60 -5.06
N HIS A 272 10.03 37.76 -6.26
CA HIS A 272 10.60 38.72 -7.22
C HIS A 272 10.12 40.12 -6.84
N GLY A 273 10.62 40.60 -5.71
CA GLY A 273 10.76 42.02 -5.43
C GLY A 273 12.18 42.43 -5.86
N ALA A 274 12.27 43.25 -6.90
CA ALA A 274 13.55 43.80 -7.34
C ALA A 274 14.24 44.57 -6.20
N MET A 275 15.39 44.10 -5.74
CA MET A 275 16.47 44.95 -5.23
C MET A 275 17.81 44.22 -5.34
N GLY A 276 18.77 44.87 -6.00
CA GLY A 276 20.13 44.38 -6.17
C GLY A 276 20.85 44.23 -4.82
N GLY A 277 21.42 43.06 -4.60
CA GLY A 277 22.29 42.78 -3.46
C GLY A 277 23.09 41.50 -3.72
N ASP A 278 24.39 41.58 -3.55
CA ASP A 278 25.37 40.50 -3.77
C ASP A 278 25.04 39.26 -2.92
N ILE A 279 24.64 38.18 -3.60
CA ILE A 279 24.19 36.89 -3.05
C ILE A 279 25.30 36.16 -2.27
N SER A 280 26.57 36.59 -2.40
CA SER A 280 27.71 35.98 -1.70
C SER A 280 27.70 36.14 -0.18
N LYS A 281 26.82 36.98 0.38
CA LYS A 281 26.75 37.28 1.82
C LYS A 281 25.60 36.58 2.58
N CYS A 282 24.80 35.74 1.94
CA CYS A 282 23.71 35.05 2.63
C CYS A 282 24.20 33.77 3.36
N PRO A 283 24.11 33.68 4.69
CA PRO A 283 24.63 32.55 5.47
C PRO A 283 23.96 31.21 5.13
N TYR A 284 22.78 31.25 4.51
CA TYR A 284 22.04 30.05 4.08
C TYR A 284 22.60 29.42 2.78
N TYR A 285 23.30 30.19 1.95
CA TYR A 285 23.87 29.70 0.69
C TYR A 285 25.19 28.92 0.92
N ALA A 286 25.99 29.34 1.90
CA ALA A 286 27.24 28.66 2.29
C ALA A 286 26.99 27.26 2.87
N ALA A 287 25.93 27.09 3.65
CA ALA A 287 25.54 25.80 4.22
C ALA A 287 25.09 24.79 3.14
N LYS A 288 24.45 25.27 2.06
CA LYS A 288 23.98 24.42 0.96
C LYS A 288 25.11 23.91 0.05
N MET A 289 26.20 24.66 -0.08
CA MET A 289 27.37 24.26 -0.88
C MET A 289 28.32 23.30 -0.14
N ALA A 290 28.33 23.34 1.20
CA ALA A 290 29.12 22.40 2.02
C ALA A 290 28.56 20.96 1.97
N ALA A 291 27.26 20.80 1.69
CA ALA A 291 26.60 19.49 1.63
C ALA A 291 26.75 18.77 0.27
N SER A 292 27.20 19.45 -0.79
CA SER A 292 27.19 18.90 -2.16
C SER A 292 28.55 18.37 -2.67
N GLY A 293 29.50 18.06 -1.77
CA GLY A 293 30.61 17.12 -2.01
C GLY A 293 31.44 17.28 -3.29
N GLY A 294 31.56 18.48 -3.84
CA GLY A 294 32.24 18.73 -5.10
C GLY A 294 33.75 18.94 -4.92
N THR A 295 34.54 18.45 -5.87
CA THR A 295 36.01 18.62 -5.95
C THR A 295 36.49 20.08 -5.84
N ALA A 296 35.63 21.05 -6.18
CA ALA A 296 35.88 22.48 -5.98
C ALA A 296 35.99 22.89 -4.50
N TYR A 297 35.24 22.25 -3.59
CA TYR A 297 35.27 22.54 -2.15
C TYR A 297 36.58 22.06 -1.51
N ALA A 298 37.06 20.88 -1.89
CA ALA A 298 38.36 20.37 -1.44
C ALA A 298 39.51 21.31 -1.87
N CYS A 299 39.43 21.83 -3.10
CA CYS A 299 40.42 22.76 -3.63
C CYS A 299 40.36 24.13 -2.92
N GLN A 300 39.16 24.65 -2.63
CA GLN A 300 38.99 25.90 -1.88
C GLN A 300 39.42 25.79 -0.41
N LEU A 301 39.16 24.65 0.24
CA LEU A 301 39.59 24.40 1.61
C LEU A 301 41.12 24.27 1.71
N ALA A 302 41.75 23.56 0.77
CA ALA A 302 43.21 23.48 0.69
C ALA A 302 43.86 24.86 0.49
N MET A 303 43.29 25.68 -0.40
CA MET A 303 43.76 27.05 -0.63
C MET A 303 43.53 27.98 0.58
N ALA A 304 42.47 27.77 1.36
CA ALA A 304 42.22 28.52 2.60
C ALA A 304 43.21 28.17 3.70
N VAL A 305 43.57 26.88 3.86
CA VAL A 305 44.58 26.41 4.82
C VAL A 305 45.97 26.94 4.47
N LEU A 306 46.32 26.98 3.18
CA LEU A 306 47.60 27.51 2.68
C LEU A 306 47.72 29.04 2.78
N ARG A 307 46.62 29.77 3.02
CA ARG A 307 46.63 31.21 3.25
C ARG A 307 46.84 31.58 4.72
N HIS A 308 46.70 30.63 5.66
CA HIS A 308 46.90 30.88 7.07
C HIS A 308 48.39 30.66 7.45
N PRO A 309 49.05 31.58 8.19
CA PRO A 309 50.47 31.46 8.55
C PRO A 309 50.82 30.13 9.23
N THR A 310 49.96 29.68 10.14
CA THR A 310 50.09 28.38 10.84
C THR A 310 49.97 27.19 9.88
N GLY A 311 49.12 27.29 8.85
CA GLY A 311 48.95 26.24 7.84
C GLY A 311 50.15 26.14 6.89
N GLN A 312 50.77 27.27 6.55
CA GLN A 312 52.01 27.32 5.77
C GLN A 312 53.18 26.66 6.52
N VAL A 313 53.30 26.91 7.82
CA VAL A 313 54.34 26.30 8.67
C VAL A 313 54.16 24.77 8.73
N LEU A 314 52.94 24.29 8.95
CA LEU A 314 52.64 22.85 8.99
C LEU A 314 52.96 22.17 7.65
N PHE A 315 52.59 22.79 6.54
CA PHE A 315 52.91 22.27 5.20
C PHE A 315 54.41 22.25 4.93
N ALA A 316 55.15 23.31 5.29
CA ALA A 316 56.59 23.38 5.13
C ALA A 316 57.32 22.31 5.98
N THR A 317 56.88 22.09 7.23
CA THR A 317 57.45 21.04 8.10
C THR A 317 57.20 19.64 7.55
N TRP A 318 56.04 19.42 6.92
CA TRP A 318 55.69 18.12 6.34
C TRP A 318 56.50 17.83 5.07
N PHE A 319 56.69 18.82 4.21
CA PHE A 319 57.56 18.71 3.04
C PHE A 319 59.04 18.52 3.40
N ALA A 320 59.54 19.20 4.44
CA ALA A 320 60.90 19.00 4.93
C ALA A 320 61.12 17.58 5.48
N ALA A 321 60.14 17.03 6.20
CA ALA A 321 60.18 15.65 6.69
C ALA A 321 60.16 14.62 5.55
N LEU A 322 59.33 14.84 4.52
CA LEU A 322 59.27 13.97 3.34
C LEU A 322 60.56 14.03 2.50
N ALA A 323 61.16 15.21 2.34
CA ALA A 323 62.43 15.37 1.65
C ALA A 323 63.58 14.70 2.42
N GLY A 324 63.58 14.79 3.75
CA GLY A 324 64.54 14.08 4.62
C GLY A 324 64.40 12.55 4.53
N LEU A 325 63.18 12.03 4.51
CA LEU A 325 62.90 10.60 4.32
C LEU A 325 63.33 10.11 2.92
N ALA A 326 63.09 10.90 1.87
CA ALA A 326 63.49 10.56 0.52
C ALA A 326 65.03 10.60 0.34
N ALA A 327 65.71 11.56 0.97
CA ALA A 327 67.17 11.65 0.95
C ALA A 327 67.84 10.52 1.74
N TRP A 328 67.25 10.09 2.87
CA TRP A 328 67.68 8.88 3.60
C TRP A 328 67.52 7.62 2.74
N TYR A 329 66.40 7.49 2.02
CA TYR A 329 66.13 6.30 1.21
C TYR A 329 67.05 6.15 -0.02
N LEU A 330 67.70 7.24 -0.44
CA LEU A 330 68.57 7.29 -1.63
C LEU A 330 70.08 7.30 -1.29
N MET A 331 70.45 7.29 -0.01
CA MET A 331 71.83 7.06 0.48
C MET A 331 72.00 5.62 0.95
#